data_AF-A0A7J3I8L4-F1
#
_entry.id   AF-A0A7J3I8L4-F1
#
_cell.length_a   1.000
_cell.length_b   1.000
_cell.length_c   1.000
_cell.angle_alpha   90.00
_cell.angle_beta   90.00
_cell.angle_gamma   90.00
#
_symmetry.space_group_name_H-M   'P 1'
#
loop_
_entity.id
_entity.type
_entity.pdbx_description
1 polymer ?
#
loop_
_entity_poly.entity_id
_entity_poly.type
_entity_poly.pdbx_seq_one_letter_code
_entity_poly.pdbx_strand_id
1 'polypeptide(L)'
;MAKIDTGLTILTIIIVIFTVFLVIVGESRPDAYISVSILLYFVYTAMDPGIRRYANMRPLDIGLIIVFIFIVMVRVLDILGVV
;
A
#
# COMPACT_ATOMS: atom_id res chain seq x y z
N MET A 1 27.10 0.51 -1.88
CA MET A 1 26.38 0.75 -0.61
C MET A 1 25.41 1.94 -0.68
N ALA A 2 25.71 3.03 -1.39
CA ALA A 2 24.87 4.25 -1.43
C ALA A 2 23.46 4.17 -2.08
N LYS A 3 23.08 3.08 -2.79
CA LYS A 3 21.77 2.98 -3.45
C LYS A 3 20.62 2.58 -2.50
N ILE A 4 20.93 1.84 -1.43
CA ILE A 4 19.93 1.40 -0.46
C ILE A 4 19.43 2.61 0.35
N ASP A 5 20.33 3.54 0.70
CA ASP A 5 19.99 4.76 1.45
C ASP A 5 18.99 5.65 0.71
N THR A 6 19.15 5.85 -0.60
CA THR A 6 18.21 6.67 -1.37
C THR A 6 16.83 6.03 -1.48
N GLY A 7 16.78 4.71 -1.66
CA GLY A 7 15.50 3.97 -1.73
C GLY A 7 14.74 4.02 -0.41
N LEU A 8 15.44 3.79 0.71
CA LEU A 8 14.85 3.90 2.05
C LEU A 8 14.39 5.31 2.37
N THR A 9 15.14 6.33 1.94
CA THR A 9 14.79 7.74 2.15
C THR A 9 13.51 8.11 1.40
N ILE A 10 13.38 7.72 0.13
CA ILE A 10 12.18 7.97 -0.68
C ILE A 10 10.97 7.22 -0.10
N LEU A 11 11.13 5.96 0.31
CA LEU A 11 10.05 5.21 0.98
C LEU A 11 9.59 5.92 2.26
N THR A 12 10.53 6.38 3.07
CA THR A 12 10.24 7.09 4.32
C THR A 12 9.48 8.39 4.04
N ILE A 13 9.89 9.16 3.02
CA ILE A 13 9.17 10.37 2.60
C ILE A 13 7.73 10.03 2.16
N ILE A 14 7.55 8.96 1.37
CA ILE A 14 6.22 8.51 0.93
C ILE A 14 5.35 8.12 2.13
N ILE A 15 5.88 7.34 3.08
CA ILE A 15 5.16 6.94 4.31
C ILE A 15 4.71 8.17 5.09
N VAL A 16 5.61 9.14 5.30
CA VAL A 16 5.32 10.35 6.09
C VAL A 16 4.25 11.18 5.40
N ILE A 17 4.36 11.43 4.10
CA ILE A 17 3.34 12.16 3.33
C ILE A 17 1.99 11.45 3.43
N PHE A 18 1.96 10.13 3.26
CA PHE A 18 0.72 9.37 3.32
C PHE A 18 0.07 9.39 4.71
N THR A 19 0.89 9.24 5.76
CA THR A 19 0.42 9.27 7.15
C THR A 19 -0.15 10.65 7.50
N VAL A 20 0.55 11.72 7.10
CA VAL A 20 0.09 13.10 7.28
C VAL A 20 -1.21 13.35 6.51
N PHE A 21 -1.32 12.85 5.28
CA PHE A 21 -2.55 12.98 4.49
C PHE A 21 -3.75 12.29 5.15
N LEU A 22 -3.57 11.05 5.64
CA LEU A 22 -4.62 10.33 6.36
C LEU A 22 -5.05 11.08 7.63
N VAL A 23 -4.10 11.65 8.38
CA VAL A 23 -4.38 12.45 9.57
C VAL A 23 -5.13 13.74 9.22
N ILE A 24 -4.72 14.46 8.17
CA ILE A 24 -5.37 15.70 7.72
C ILE A 24 -6.80 15.45 7.25
N VAL A 25 -7.05 14.34 6.56
CA VAL A 25 -8.39 13.96 6.10
C VAL A 25 -9.28 13.50 7.26
N GLY A 26 -8.72 13.31 8.47
CA GLY A 26 -9.47 12.78 9.63
C GLY A 26 -9.98 11.37 9.37
N GLU A 27 -9.31 10.65 8.48
CA GLU A 27 -9.79 9.40 7.91
C GLU A 27 -9.69 8.30 8.97
N SER A 28 -10.82 7.94 9.58
CA SER A 28 -10.90 6.93 10.65
C SER A 28 -11.32 5.57 10.12
N ARG A 29 -11.55 5.46 8.80
CA ARG A 29 -12.07 4.24 8.17
C ARG A 29 -10.93 3.21 7.98
N PRO A 30 -11.05 2.00 8.54
CA PRO A 30 -9.95 1.02 8.56
C PRO A 30 -9.56 0.52 7.16
N ASP A 31 -10.49 0.52 6.22
CA ASP A 31 -10.29 0.14 4.82
C ASP A 31 -9.31 1.07 4.09
N ALA A 32 -9.29 2.37 4.42
CA ALA A 32 -8.31 3.31 3.87
C ALA A 32 -6.89 2.95 4.35
N TYR A 33 -6.71 2.71 5.65
CA TYR A 33 -5.41 2.32 6.21
C TYR A 33 -4.88 0.99 5.64
N ILE A 34 -5.76 0.00 5.45
CA ILE A 34 -5.41 -1.29 4.85
C ILE A 34 -4.96 -1.09 3.40
N SER A 35 -5.71 -0.30 2.62
CA SER A 35 -5.39 0.01 1.22
C SER A 35 -4.03 0.69 1.08
N VAL A 36 -3.73 1.65 1.96
CA VAL A 36 -2.43 2.33 2.00
C VAL A 36 -1.31 1.38 2.36
N SER A 37 -1.52 0.50 3.34
CA SER A 37 -0.52 -0.49 3.75
C SER A 37 -0.19 -1.47 2.61
N ILE A 38 -1.20 -1.89 1.83
CA ILE A 38 -1.02 -2.71 0.62
C ILE A 38 -0.20 -1.96 -0.43
N LEU A 39 -0.52 -0.69 -0.68
CA LEU A 39 0.23 0.14 -1.62
C LEU A 39 1.70 0.27 -1.20
N LEU A 40 1.93 0.49 0.10
CA LEU A 40 3.26 0.65 0.68
C LEU A 40 4.11 -0.61 0.53
N TYR A 41 3.51 -1.78 0.70
CA TYR A 41 4.14 -3.07 0.41
C TYR A 41 4.62 -3.16 -1.05
N PHE A 42 3.78 -2.77 -2.02
CA PHE A 42 4.16 -2.81 -3.43
C PHE A 42 5.26 -1.80 -3.77
N VAL A 43 5.21 -0.59 -3.20
CA VAL A 43 6.28 0.41 -3.36
C VAL A 43 7.59 -0.15 -2.81
N TYR A 44 7.59 -0.69 -1.59
CA TYR A 44 8.80 -1.24 -0.98
C TYR A 44 9.41 -2.39 -1.78
N THR A 45 8.58 -3.35 -2.19
CA THR A 45 9.05 -4.50 -2.99
C THR A 45 9.43 -4.15 -4.43
N ALA A 46 8.99 -3.00 -4.95
CA ALA A 46 9.45 -2.47 -6.23
C ALA A 46 10.81 -1.75 -6.11
N MET A 47 11.06 -1.09 -4.97
CA MET A 47 12.30 -0.34 -4.73
C MET A 47 13.50 -1.23 -4.39
N ASP A 48 13.27 -2.39 -3.76
CA ASP A 48 14.32 -3.38 -3.54
C ASP A 48 13.97 -4.73 -4.22
N PRO A 49 14.39 -4.91 -5.49
CA PRO A 49 14.21 -6.17 -6.21
C PRO A 49 14.95 -7.35 -5.56
N GLY A 50 15.92 -7.08 -4.69
CA GLY A 50 16.65 -8.10 -3.93
C GLY A 50 15.74 -8.89 -2.99
N ILE A 51 14.70 -8.24 -2.45
CA ILE A 51 13.68 -8.88 -1.61
C ILE A 51 12.93 -9.98 -2.37
N ARG A 52 12.61 -9.74 -3.65
CA ARG A 52 11.94 -10.71 -4.54
C ARG A 52 12.86 -11.86 -4.96
N ARG A 53 14.17 -11.75 -4.73
CA ARG A 53 15.18 -12.75 -5.13
C ARG A 53 15.26 -13.94 -4.17
N TYR A 54 14.85 -13.75 -2.91
CA TYR A 54 14.98 -14.77 -1.85
C TYR A 54 13.66 -15.45 -1.48
N ALA A 55 12.52 -14.89 -1.87
CA ALA A 55 11.20 -15.48 -1.60
C ALA A 55 10.27 -15.31 -2.81
N ASN A 56 9.50 -16.36 -3.13
CA ASN A 56 8.46 -16.29 -4.16
C ASN A 56 7.27 -15.48 -3.63
N MET A 57 7.31 -14.16 -3.81
CA MET A 57 6.28 -13.24 -3.31
C MET A 57 4.99 -13.21 -4.14
N ARG A 58 4.93 -13.93 -5.28
CA ARG A 58 3.77 -13.93 -6.18
C ARG A 58 2.43 -14.27 -5.49
N PRO A 59 2.33 -15.27 -4.59
CA PRO A 59 1.07 -15.56 -3.92
C PRO A 59 0.61 -14.41 -3.00
N LEU A 60 1.56 -13.75 -2.34
CA LEU A 60 1.29 -12.60 -1.48
C LEU A 60 0.86 -11.38 -2.31
N ASP A 61 1.57 -11.10 -3.41
CA ASP A 61 1.21 -10.05 -4.37
C ASP A 61 -0.24 -10.24 -4.86
N ILE A 62 -0.61 -11.46 -5.27
CA ILE A 62 -1.97 -11.78 -5.74
C ILE A 62 -2.98 -11.59 -4.60
N GLY A 63 -2.71 -12.11 -3.40
CA GLY A 63 -3.60 -11.98 -2.26
C GLY A 63 -3.87 -10.52 -1.88
N LEU A 64 -2.82 -9.68 -1.84
CA LEU A 64 -2.95 -8.26 -1.52
C LEU A 64 -3.72 -7.50 -2.59
N ILE A 65 -3.54 -7.81 -3.88
CA ILE A 65 -4.33 -7.24 -4.97
C ILE A 65 -5.80 -7.63 -4.85
N ILE A 66 -6.11 -8.89 -4.54
CA ILE A 66 -7.50 -9.34 -4.36
C ILE A 66 -8.16 -8.57 -3.22
N VAL A 67 -7.49 -8.43 -2.08
CA VAL A 67 -8.00 -7.66 -0.94
C VAL A 67 -8.23 -6.20 -1.32
N PHE A 68 -7.29 -5.59 -2.04
CA PHE A 68 -7.41 -4.21 -2.51
C PHE A 68 -8.61 -4.04 -3.44
N ILE A 69 -8.77 -4.91 -4.44
CA ILE A 69 -9.92 -4.89 -5.35
C ILE A 69 -11.23 -5.06 -4.58
N PHE A 70 -11.28 -5.95 -3.60
CA PHE A 70 -12.47 -6.16 -2.78
C PHE A 70 -12.84 -4.89 -2.00
N ILE A 71 -11.87 -4.24 -1.35
CA ILE A 71 -12.09 -2.96 -0.63
C ILE A 71 -12.65 -1.90 -1.60
N VAL A 72 -12.02 -1.73 -2.76
CA VAL A 72 -12.47 -0.78 -3.78
C VAL A 72 -13.88 -1.10 -4.26
N MET A 73 -14.18 -2.37 -4.51
CA MET A 73 -15.50 -2.81 -4.98
C MET A 73 -16.59 -2.51 -3.96
N VAL A 74 -16.36 -2.85 -2.68
CA VAL A 74 -17.31 -2.52 -1.59
C VAL A 74 -17.53 -1.01 -1.54
N ARG A 75 -16.48 -0.20 -1.64
CA ARG A 75 -16.63 1.26 -1.64
C ARG A 75 -17.36 1.83 -2.84
N VAL A 76 -17.14 1.26 -4.02
CA VAL A 76 -17.90 1.67 -5.20
C VAL A 76 -19.38 1.34 -5.01
N LEU A 77 -19.72 0.18 -4.43
CA LEU A 77 -21.10 -0.19 -4.13
C LEU A 77 -21.76 0.73 -3.09
N ASP A 78 -21.04 1.08 -2.01
CA ASP A 78 -21.50 2.05 -1.01
C ASP A 78 -21.78 3.42 -1.65
N ILE A 79 -20.86 3.93 -2.49
CA ILE A 79 -21.00 5.23 -3.14
C ILE A 79 -22.17 5.23 -4.14
N LEU A 80 -22.42 4.10 -4.80
CA LEU A 80 -23.55 3.91 -5.70
C LEU A 80 -24.88 3.69 -4.96
N GLY A 81 -24.87 3.55 -3.64
CA GLY A 81 -26.06 3.30 -2.81
C GLY A 81 -26.68 1.92 -3.02
N VAL A 82 -25.88 0.95 -3.48
CA VAL A 82 -26.31 -0.45 -3.64
C VAL A 82 -26.30 -1.19 -2.30
N VAL A 83 -25.44 -0.74 -1.38
CA VAL A 83 -25.27 -1.23 -0.01
C VAL A 83 -25.37 -0.06 0.95
#